data_AF-A0A2N0U083-F1
#
_entry.id   AF-A0A2N0U083-F1
#
_cell.length_a   1.000
_cell.length_b   1.000
_cell.length_c   1.000
_cell.angle_alpha   90.00
_cell.angle_beta   90.00
_cell.angle_gamma   90.00
#
_symmetry.space_group_name_H-M   'P 1'
#
loop_
_entity.id
_entity.type
_entity.pdbx_description
1 polymer ?
#
loop_
_entity_poly.entity_id
_entity_poly.type
_entity_poly.pdbx_seq_one_letter_code
_entity_poly.pdbx_strand_id
1 'polypeptide(L)'
;MENEKYLKDISDIKHLMSRSSRFISLSGLAGVFAGCYAILGTVVAEILLAEHNSAIASLRLSSINAEILMRLFLVAIAVLVLAIVTAVFLTTRKAKKTGEKTWDSTSKRLLINFFAPLTAGGIFCLVLLQYGLIGLIAPCMLIFYGLALIHASKYTFGDLRSLGYSNLILGLIATQFLSYGLYFWAIGFGLFHIVYGIWMYNKYDRRNA
;
A
#
# COMPACT_ATOMS: atom_id res chain seq x y z
N MET A 1 -41.84 16.42 -14.08
CA MET A 1 -40.77 17.28 -14.64
C MET A 1 -40.02 18.07 -13.57
N GLU A 2 -40.70 18.81 -12.67
CA GLU A 2 -40.02 19.61 -11.63
C GLU A 2 -39.30 18.75 -10.57
N ASN A 3 -39.93 17.67 -10.11
CA ASN A 3 -39.31 16.73 -9.15
C ASN A 3 -38.07 16.01 -9.70
N GLU A 4 -38.05 15.67 -11.00
CA GLU A 4 -36.88 15.06 -11.64
C GLU A 4 -35.71 16.04 -11.73
N LYS A 5 -36.00 17.33 -11.96
CA LYS A 5 -35.00 18.40 -11.96
C LYS A 5 -34.42 18.61 -10.56
N TYR A 6 -35.25 18.63 -9.52
CA TYR A 6 -34.79 18.69 -8.13
C TYR A 6 -33.91 17.50 -7.74
N LEU A 7 -34.28 16.27 -8.12
CA LEU A 7 -33.47 15.08 -7.89
C LEU A 7 -32.13 15.15 -8.62
N LYS A 8 -32.12 15.68 -9.84
CA LYS A 8 -30.89 15.90 -10.63
C LYS A 8 -29.99 16.96 -9.99
N ASP A 9 -30.55 18.09 -9.56
CA ASP A 9 -29.78 19.16 -8.91
C ASP A 9 -29.19 18.68 -7.57
N ILE A 10 -29.93 17.90 -6.77
CA ILE A 10 -29.39 17.25 -5.56
C ILE A 10 -28.26 16.27 -5.91
N SER A 11 -28.43 15.47 -6.96
CA SER A 11 -27.39 14.57 -7.45
C SER A 11 -26.12 15.33 -7.86
N ASP A 12 -26.28 16.44 -8.59
CA ASP A 12 -25.17 17.27 -9.07
C ASP A 12 -24.45 17.99 -7.92
N ILE A 13 -25.19 18.52 -6.93
CA ILE A 13 -24.62 19.09 -5.70
C ILE A 13 -23.84 18.02 -4.94
N LYS A 14 -24.40 16.83 -4.77
CA LYS A 14 -23.75 15.72 -4.06
C LYS A 14 -22.49 15.25 -4.80
N HIS A 15 -22.54 15.23 -6.13
CA HIS A 15 -21.39 14.93 -6.99
C HIS A 15 -20.29 15.99 -6.84
N LEU A 16 -20.61 17.28 -6.93
CA LEU A 16 -19.68 18.39 -6.71
C LEU A 16 -19.05 18.35 -5.32
N MET A 17 -19.85 18.13 -4.26
CA MET A 17 -19.35 17.98 -2.89
C MET A 17 -18.44 16.76 -2.71
N SER A 18 -18.77 15.63 -3.35
CA SER A 18 -17.93 14.43 -3.27
C SER A 18 -16.57 14.62 -3.96
N ARG A 19 -16.55 15.39 -5.04
CA ARG A 19 -15.35 15.67 -5.84
C ARG A 19 -14.47 16.74 -5.20
N SER A 20 -15.04 17.72 -4.50
CA SER A 20 -14.29 18.74 -3.77
C SER A 20 -13.70 18.25 -2.44
N SER A 21 -14.17 17.11 -1.92
CA SER A 21 -13.77 16.55 -0.64
C SER A 21 -12.84 15.33 -0.72
N ARG A 22 -12.53 14.83 -1.93
CA ARG A 22 -11.73 13.62 -2.16
C ARG A 22 -10.63 13.83 -3.18
N PHE A 23 -9.47 13.23 -2.91
CA PHE A 23 -8.34 13.15 -3.82
C PHE A 23 -8.56 12.04 -4.86
N ILE A 24 -8.90 12.43 -6.09
CA ILE A 24 -9.32 11.52 -7.19
C ILE A 24 -8.18 11.30 -8.22
N SER A 25 -7.05 11.99 -8.06
CA SER A 25 -5.95 11.92 -9.03
C SER A 25 -4.96 10.77 -8.81
N LEU A 26 -5.16 9.89 -7.82
CA LEU A 26 -4.32 8.71 -7.59
C LEU A 26 -4.28 7.84 -8.86
N SER A 27 -3.10 7.43 -9.32
CA SER A 27 -2.95 6.64 -10.56
C SER A 27 -2.99 5.13 -10.28
N GLY A 28 -3.73 4.38 -11.10
CA GLY A 28 -3.83 2.92 -10.97
C GLY A 28 -2.53 2.23 -11.36
N LEU A 29 -1.81 2.77 -12.35
CA LEU A 29 -0.50 2.28 -12.78
C LEU A 29 0.53 2.31 -11.64
N ALA A 30 0.44 3.29 -10.73
CA ALA A 30 1.31 3.32 -9.56
C ALA A 30 1.16 2.07 -8.68
N GLY A 31 -0.08 1.58 -8.51
CA GLY A 31 -0.35 0.34 -7.79
C GLY A 31 0.25 -0.88 -8.50
N VAL A 32 0.14 -0.95 -9.83
CA VAL A 32 0.73 -2.03 -10.62
C VAL A 32 2.25 -2.07 -10.46
N PHE A 33 2.93 -0.94 -10.64
CA PHE A 33 4.39 -0.87 -10.46
C PHE A 33 4.81 -1.20 -9.03
N ALA A 34 4.12 -0.66 -8.01
CA ALA A 34 4.40 -0.97 -6.62
C ALA A 34 4.32 -2.49 -6.36
N GLY A 35 3.31 -3.16 -6.91
CA GLY A 35 3.18 -4.60 -6.76
C GLY A 35 4.24 -5.39 -7.53
N CYS A 36 4.65 -4.95 -8.72
CA CYS A 36 5.78 -5.55 -9.43
C CYS A 36 7.09 -5.42 -8.64
N TYR A 37 7.36 -4.24 -8.07
CA TYR A 37 8.55 -4.03 -7.24
C TYR A 37 8.53 -4.90 -5.98
N ALA A 38 7.36 -5.08 -5.36
CA ALA A 38 7.20 -5.99 -4.24
C ALA A 38 7.53 -7.44 -4.66
N ILE A 39 6.94 -7.96 -5.74
CA ILE A 39 7.24 -9.33 -6.20
C ILE A 39 8.74 -9.51 -6.48
N LEU A 40 9.37 -8.56 -7.19
CA LEU A 40 10.81 -8.60 -7.43
C LEU A 40 11.63 -8.56 -6.13
N GLY A 41 11.22 -7.71 -5.17
CA GLY A 41 11.84 -7.64 -3.86
C GLY A 41 11.73 -8.96 -3.08
N THR A 42 10.59 -9.65 -3.16
CA THR A 42 10.43 -10.98 -2.54
C THR A 42 11.33 -12.01 -3.21
N VAL A 43 11.44 -12.01 -4.54
CA VAL A 43 12.32 -12.94 -5.25
C VAL A 43 13.79 -12.72 -4.84
N VAL A 44 14.23 -11.46 -4.78
CA VAL A 44 15.60 -11.15 -4.30
C VAL A 44 15.78 -11.56 -2.83
N ALA A 45 14.79 -11.34 -1.98
CA ALA A 45 14.84 -11.77 -0.57
C ALA A 45 14.96 -13.29 -0.43
N GLU A 46 14.17 -14.07 -1.18
CA GLU A 46 14.25 -15.54 -1.21
C GLU A 46 15.63 -16.03 -1.66
N ILE A 47 16.21 -15.42 -2.71
CA ILE A 47 17.57 -15.78 -3.18
C ILE A 47 18.60 -15.53 -2.08
N LEU A 48 18.57 -14.36 -1.44
CA LEU A 48 19.51 -14.00 -0.36
C LEU A 48 19.45 -14.97 0.83
N LEU A 49 18.24 -15.45 1.16
CA LEU A 49 18.00 -16.40 2.24
C LEU A 49 18.46 -17.82 1.89
N ALA A 50 18.21 -18.24 0.64
CA ALA A 50 18.63 -19.54 0.14
C ALA A 50 20.15 -19.68 0.08
N GLU A 51 20.86 -18.63 -0.36
CA GLU A 51 22.34 -18.60 -0.43
C GLU A 51 23.02 -18.86 0.91
N HIS A 52 22.36 -18.51 2.02
CA HIS A 52 22.94 -18.60 3.36
C HIS A 52 22.34 -19.73 4.20
N ASN A 53 21.57 -20.64 3.57
CA ASN A 53 20.85 -21.74 4.24
C ASN A 53 19.98 -21.25 5.42
N SER A 54 19.61 -19.98 5.38
CA SER A 54 18.89 -19.29 6.45
C SER A 54 17.43 -19.21 6.03
N ALA A 55 16.60 -20.11 6.53
CA ALA A 55 15.16 -19.94 6.40
C ALA A 55 14.71 -18.84 7.38
N ILE A 56 13.92 -17.86 6.93
CA ILE A 56 13.14 -16.97 7.84
C ILE A 56 12.27 -17.80 8.81
N ALA A 57 12.02 -19.07 8.48
CA ALA A 57 11.24 -20.02 9.26
C ALA A 57 11.75 -20.28 10.69
N SER A 58 13.04 -20.07 11.01
CA SER A 58 13.53 -20.23 12.38
C SER A 58 13.43 -18.90 13.14
N LEU A 59 12.43 -18.84 14.00
CA LEU A 59 11.88 -17.70 14.75
C LEU A 59 12.81 -16.90 15.70
N ARG A 60 14.13 -16.84 15.45
CA ARG A 60 15.04 -16.02 16.28
C ARG A 60 16.12 -15.33 15.47
N LEU A 61 16.45 -14.10 15.89
CA LEU A 61 17.61 -13.33 15.44
C LEU A 61 18.92 -14.15 15.47
N SER A 62 19.02 -15.13 16.38
CA SER A 62 20.18 -16.02 16.53
C SER A 62 20.47 -16.92 15.32
N SER A 63 19.54 -17.05 14.36
CA SER A 63 19.71 -17.85 13.14
C SER A 63 19.96 -17.03 11.87
N ILE A 64 19.90 -15.70 11.93
CA ILE A 64 20.08 -14.82 10.75
C ILE A 64 21.34 -13.97 10.96
N ASN A 65 22.29 -14.07 10.03
CA ASN A 65 23.49 -13.24 10.01
C ASN A 65 23.08 -11.75 9.88
N ALA A 66 23.70 -10.88 10.69
CA ALA A 66 23.47 -9.44 10.66
C ALA A 66 23.67 -8.83 9.26
N GLU A 67 24.59 -9.40 8.46
CA GLU A 67 24.80 -9.00 7.07
C GLU A 67 23.56 -9.26 6.19
N ILE A 68 22.94 -10.44 6.31
CA ILE A 68 21.74 -10.79 5.55
C ILE A 68 20.58 -9.88 5.96
N LEU A 69 20.42 -9.64 7.27
CA LEU A 69 19.38 -8.76 7.78
C LEU A 69 19.53 -7.33 7.21
N MET A 70 20.77 -6.82 7.14
CA MET A 70 21.05 -5.53 6.53
C MET A 70 20.70 -5.51 5.04
N ARG A 71 21.06 -6.56 4.28
CA ARG A 71 20.72 -6.68 2.86
C ARG A 71 19.20 -6.73 2.63
N LEU A 72 18.47 -7.51 3.43
CA LEU A 72 17.00 -7.57 3.39
C LEU A 72 16.36 -6.21 3.71
N PHE A 73 16.90 -5.51 4.70
CA PHE A 73 16.45 -4.16 5.05
C PHE A 73 16.69 -3.16 3.90
N LEU A 74 17.85 -3.24 3.23
CA LEU A 74 18.14 -2.42 2.05
C LEU A 74 17.20 -2.73 0.88
N VAL A 75 16.86 -4.00 0.64
CA VAL A 75 15.87 -4.39 -0.37
C VAL A 75 14.50 -3.79 -0.04
N ALA A 76 14.06 -3.88 1.23
CA ALA A 76 12.79 -3.31 1.66
C ALA A 76 12.75 -1.78 1.46
N ILE A 77 13.83 -1.07 1.80
CA ILE A 77 13.96 0.37 1.54
C ILE A 77 13.94 0.67 0.04
N ALA A 78 14.67 -0.08 -0.78
CA ALA A 78 14.71 0.12 -2.22
C ALA A 78 13.31 -0.03 -2.84
N VAL A 79 12.57 -1.08 -2.47
CA VAL A 79 11.18 -1.29 -2.93
C VAL A 79 10.29 -0.12 -2.50
N LEU A 80 10.39 0.32 -1.24
CA LEU A 80 9.61 1.44 -0.73
C LEU A 80 9.89 2.74 -1.49
N VAL A 81 11.17 3.07 -1.71
CA VAL A 81 11.58 4.28 -2.43
C VAL A 81 11.09 4.23 -3.88
N LEU A 82 11.29 3.11 -4.59
CA LEU A 82 10.81 2.94 -5.96
C LEU A 82 9.29 3.08 -6.06
N ALA A 83 8.55 2.48 -5.13
CA ALA A 83 7.09 2.59 -5.08
C ALA A 83 6.63 4.03 -4.83
N ILE A 84 7.23 4.74 -3.87
CA ILE A 84 6.88 6.14 -3.56
C ILE A 84 7.20 7.05 -4.74
N VAL A 85 8.41 6.97 -5.30
CA VAL A 85 8.83 7.81 -6.44
C VAL A 85 7.89 7.61 -7.63
N THR A 86 7.59 6.35 -7.95
CA THR A 86 6.68 6.01 -9.06
C THR A 86 5.26 6.51 -8.79
N ALA A 87 4.75 6.34 -7.57
CA ALA A 87 3.43 6.81 -7.18
C ALA A 87 3.29 8.33 -7.27
N VAL A 88 4.26 9.08 -6.75
CA VAL A 88 4.28 10.54 -6.80
C VAL A 88 4.37 11.02 -8.25
N PHE A 89 5.26 10.44 -9.06
CA PHE A 89 5.45 10.82 -10.46
C PHE A 89 4.17 10.59 -11.29
N LEU A 90 3.60 9.38 -11.25
CA LEU A 90 2.42 9.03 -12.05
C LEU A 90 1.16 9.77 -11.60
N THR A 91 0.96 9.91 -10.29
CA THR A 91 -0.16 10.68 -9.71
C THR A 91 -0.06 12.15 -10.10
N THR A 92 1.13 12.75 -10.03
CA THR A 92 1.36 14.14 -10.44
C THR A 92 1.11 14.34 -11.93
N ARG A 93 1.57 13.40 -12.77
CA ARG A 93 1.33 13.43 -14.22
C ARG A 93 -0.16 13.33 -14.54
N LYS A 94 -0.89 12.44 -13.85
CA LYS A 94 -2.35 12.28 -14.01
C LYS A 94 -3.10 13.56 -13.60
N ALA A 95 -2.80 14.11 -12.43
CA ALA A 95 -3.43 15.34 -11.95
C ALA A 95 -3.23 16.52 -12.91
N LYS A 96 -2.03 16.67 -13.48
CA LYS A 96 -1.75 17.70 -14.51
C LYS A 96 -2.60 17.49 -15.76
N LYS A 97 -2.75 16.25 -16.24
CA LYS A 97 -3.60 15.93 -17.40
C LYS A 97 -5.09 16.21 -17.14
N THR A 98 -5.57 15.99 -15.91
CA THR A 98 -6.98 16.16 -15.56
C THR A 98 -7.33 17.54 -15.00
N GLY A 99 -6.35 18.48 -14.95
CA GLY A 99 -6.54 19.82 -14.40
C GLY A 99 -6.78 19.85 -12.88
N GLU A 100 -6.47 18.77 -12.16
CA GLU A 100 -6.66 18.68 -10.72
C GLU A 100 -5.40 19.14 -9.97
N LYS A 101 -5.58 19.78 -8.81
CA LYS A 101 -4.46 20.17 -7.96
C LYS A 101 -3.93 18.94 -7.23
N THR A 102 -2.63 18.68 -7.33
CA THR A 102 -1.97 17.57 -6.61
C THR A 102 -1.83 17.81 -5.12
N TRP A 103 -1.83 19.07 -4.70
CA TRP A 103 -1.53 19.49 -3.34
C TRP A 103 -2.60 20.45 -2.82
N ASP A 104 -3.64 19.90 -2.21
CA ASP A 104 -4.70 20.66 -1.56
C ASP A 104 -4.96 20.16 -0.13
N SER A 105 -6.01 20.69 0.51
CA SER A 105 -6.40 20.29 1.88
C SER A 105 -6.84 18.83 1.95
N THR A 106 -7.37 18.25 0.86
CA THR A 106 -7.77 16.84 0.79
C THR A 106 -6.55 15.93 0.68
N SER A 107 -5.57 16.27 -0.16
CA SER A 107 -4.28 15.56 -0.24
C SER A 107 -3.59 15.52 1.12
N LYS A 108 -3.53 16.67 1.82
CA LYS A 108 -2.93 16.74 3.16
C LYS A 108 -3.64 15.84 4.17
N ARG A 109 -4.98 15.86 4.19
CA ARG A 109 -5.78 15.00 5.08
C ARG A 109 -5.56 13.52 4.76
N LEU A 110 -5.51 13.16 3.48
CA LEU A 110 -5.19 11.79 3.05
C LEU A 110 -3.84 11.35 3.58
N LEU A 111 -2.79 12.16 3.36
CA LEU A 111 -1.43 11.82 3.78
C LEU A 111 -1.33 11.69 5.30
N ILE A 112 -1.91 12.60 6.07
CA ILE A 112 -1.89 12.51 7.54
C ILE A 112 -2.57 11.22 8.03
N ASN A 113 -3.73 10.89 7.48
CA ASN A 113 -4.48 9.68 7.87
C ASN A 113 -3.83 8.39 7.38
N PHE A 114 -3.11 8.43 6.26
CA PHE A 114 -2.32 7.32 5.76
C PHE A 114 -1.06 7.11 6.61
N PHE A 115 -0.29 8.18 6.84
CA PHE A 115 1.00 8.09 7.52
C PHE A 115 0.87 7.81 9.01
N ALA A 116 -0.18 8.26 9.70
CA ALA A 116 -0.31 8.03 11.15
C ALA A 116 -0.22 6.53 11.55
N PRO A 117 -1.03 5.60 11.00
CA PRO A 117 -0.85 4.18 11.27
C PRO A 117 0.40 3.59 10.61
N LEU A 118 0.83 4.09 9.44
CA LEU A 118 2.02 3.57 8.76
C LEU A 118 3.30 3.83 9.57
N THR A 119 3.46 5.03 10.12
CA THR A 119 4.62 5.39 10.96
C THR A 119 4.59 4.64 12.28
N ALA A 120 3.43 4.51 12.92
CA ALA A 120 3.27 3.68 14.11
C ALA A 120 3.69 2.22 13.85
N GLY A 121 3.24 1.64 12.73
CA GLY A 121 3.62 0.30 12.31
C GLY A 121 5.10 0.15 11.96
N GLY A 122 5.68 1.14 11.28
CA GLY A 122 7.10 1.16 10.95
C GLY A 122 7.99 1.19 12.20
N ILE A 123 7.67 2.07 13.16
CA ILE A 123 8.34 2.12 14.46
C ILE A 123 8.16 0.79 15.20
N PHE A 124 6.95 0.23 15.19
CA PHE A 124 6.69 -1.05 15.84
C PHE A 124 7.47 -2.21 15.19
N CYS A 125 7.66 -2.21 13.86
CA CYS A 125 8.54 -3.18 13.19
C CYS A 125 10.00 -3.07 13.65
N LEU A 126 10.51 -1.86 13.88
CA LEU A 126 11.86 -1.66 14.43
C LEU A 126 11.97 -2.22 15.86
N VAL A 127 10.93 -2.04 16.67
CA VAL A 127 10.85 -2.63 18.02
C VAL A 127 10.84 -4.17 17.93
N LEU A 128 10.05 -4.77 17.03
CA LEU A 128 10.06 -6.21 16.80
C LEU A 128 11.45 -6.72 16.42
N LEU A 129 12.16 -5.98 15.56
CA LEU A 129 13.53 -6.30 15.18
C LEU A 129 14.50 -6.21 16.37
N GLN A 130 14.35 -5.18 17.23
CA GLN A 130 15.14 -5.01 18.46
C GLN A 130 14.96 -6.20 19.43
N TYR A 131 13.75 -6.74 19.55
CA TYR A 131 13.45 -7.92 20.38
C TYR A 131 13.68 -9.26 19.66
N GLY A 132 14.18 -9.24 18.42
CA GLY A 132 14.47 -10.45 17.64
C GLY A 132 13.24 -11.20 17.14
N LEU A 133 12.06 -10.57 17.16
CA LEU A 133 10.77 -11.11 16.71
C LEU A 133 10.56 -10.92 15.20
N ILE A 134 11.55 -11.34 14.40
CA ILE A 134 11.63 -11.06 12.95
C ILE A 134 10.42 -11.64 12.18
N GLY A 135 9.95 -12.83 12.57
CA GLY A 135 8.81 -13.48 11.92
C GLY A 135 7.52 -12.64 11.95
N LEU A 136 7.39 -11.71 12.91
CA LEU A 136 6.22 -10.83 13.04
C LEU A 136 6.31 -9.56 12.20
N ILE A 137 7.46 -9.26 11.55
CA ILE A 137 7.64 -8.04 10.78
C ILE A 137 6.72 -8.03 9.55
N ALA A 138 6.71 -9.09 8.75
CA ALA A 138 5.84 -9.20 7.58
C ALA A 138 4.34 -9.05 7.90
N PRO A 139 3.75 -9.80 8.85
CA PRO A 139 2.35 -9.61 9.23
C PRO A 139 2.09 -8.21 9.81
N CYS A 140 3.01 -7.66 10.60
CA CYS A 140 2.90 -6.30 11.12
C CYS A 140 2.83 -5.25 10.00
N MET A 141 3.71 -5.34 9.00
CA MET A 141 3.68 -4.47 7.83
C MET A 141 2.33 -4.52 7.12
N LEU A 142 1.78 -5.73 6.88
CA LEU A 142 0.47 -5.91 6.24
C LEU A 142 -0.67 -5.30 7.06
N ILE A 143 -0.68 -5.52 8.37
CA ILE A 143 -1.71 -5.01 9.28
C ILE A 143 -1.72 -3.48 9.29
N PHE A 144 -0.58 -2.86 9.59
CA PHE A 144 -0.51 -1.39 9.71
C PHE A 144 -0.66 -0.69 8.36
N TYR A 145 -0.18 -1.31 7.27
CA TYR A 145 -0.48 -0.83 5.93
C TYR A 145 -1.97 -0.93 5.59
N GLY A 146 -2.62 -2.05 5.93
CA GLY A 146 -4.06 -2.22 5.77
C GLY A 146 -4.86 -1.14 6.51
N LEU A 147 -4.48 -0.84 7.77
CA LEU A 147 -5.06 0.25 8.54
C LEU A 147 -4.79 1.62 7.90
N ALA A 148 -3.59 1.87 7.40
CA ALA A 148 -3.25 3.09 6.66
C ALA A 148 -4.17 3.32 5.46
N LEU A 149 -4.42 2.27 4.68
CA LEU A 149 -5.35 2.33 3.56
C LEU A 149 -6.79 2.56 3.99
N ILE A 150 -7.26 1.88 5.04
CA ILE A 150 -8.63 2.06 5.56
C ILE A 150 -8.84 3.51 6.02
N HIS A 151 -7.89 4.10 6.75
CA HIS A 151 -7.96 5.49 7.20
C HIS A 151 -7.85 6.48 6.04
N ALA A 152 -6.96 6.23 5.08
CA ALA A 152 -6.81 7.06 3.88
C ALA A 152 -8.06 7.04 2.97
N SER A 153 -8.75 5.89 2.89
CA SER A 153 -9.88 5.66 1.97
C SER A 153 -11.02 6.68 2.10
N LYS A 154 -11.18 7.31 3.27
CA LYS A 154 -12.19 8.37 3.49
C LYS A 154 -11.95 9.60 2.62
N TYR A 155 -10.69 9.84 2.24
CA TYR A 155 -10.23 11.04 1.53
C TYR A 155 -9.86 10.76 0.07
N THR A 156 -10.11 9.56 -0.45
CA THR A 156 -9.86 9.17 -1.85
C THR A 156 -10.93 8.20 -2.36
N PHE A 157 -10.63 7.40 -3.37
CA PHE A 157 -11.49 6.35 -3.89
C PHE A 157 -11.90 5.40 -2.77
N GLY A 158 -13.22 5.22 -2.59
CA GLY A 158 -13.76 4.33 -1.57
C GLY A 158 -13.28 2.88 -1.73
N ASP A 159 -12.93 2.50 -2.95
CA ASP A 159 -12.42 1.17 -3.29
C ASP A 159 -11.03 0.90 -2.68
N LEU A 160 -10.29 1.94 -2.29
CA LEU A 160 -9.03 1.76 -1.53
C LEU A 160 -9.28 1.04 -0.20
N ARG A 161 -10.49 1.17 0.35
CA ARG A 161 -10.90 0.52 1.59
C ARG A 161 -10.89 -1.00 1.47
N SER A 162 -11.30 -1.57 0.32
CA SER A 162 -11.28 -3.03 0.16
C SER A 162 -9.86 -3.56 0.10
N LEU A 163 -8.93 -2.86 -0.57
CA LEU A 163 -7.50 -3.21 -0.54
C LEU A 163 -6.94 -3.17 0.90
N GLY A 164 -7.35 -2.17 1.68
CA GLY A 164 -6.97 -2.05 3.08
C GLY A 164 -7.46 -3.21 3.95
N TYR A 165 -8.75 -3.59 3.85
CA TYR A 165 -9.27 -4.75 4.56
C TYR A 165 -8.64 -6.07 4.11
N SER A 166 -8.39 -6.24 2.81
CA SER A 166 -7.71 -7.45 2.30
C SER A 166 -6.30 -7.59 2.91
N ASN A 167 -5.51 -6.51 2.97
CA ASN A 167 -4.19 -6.54 3.60
C ASN A 167 -4.28 -6.75 5.12
N LEU A 168 -5.24 -6.13 5.80
CA LEU A 168 -5.43 -6.31 7.24
C LEU A 168 -5.76 -7.78 7.57
N ILE A 169 -6.72 -8.37 6.87
CA ILE A 169 -7.12 -9.77 7.07
C ILE A 169 -5.95 -10.70 6.74
N LEU A 170 -5.26 -10.46 5.62
CA LEU A 170 -4.08 -11.25 5.24
C LEU A 170 -2.97 -11.16 6.29
N GLY A 171 -2.72 -9.97 6.82
CA GLY A 171 -1.72 -9.76 7.88
C GLY A 171 -2.08 -10.49 9.17
N LEU A 172 -3.37 -10.47 9.57
CA LEU A 172 -3.84 -11.24 10.71
C LEU A 172 -3.67 -12.75 10.49
N ILE A 173 -3.99 -13.26 9.31
CA ILE A 173 -3.75 -14.68 8.96
C ILE A 173 -2.25 -14.99 9.02
N ALA A 174 -1.41 -14.12 8.48
CA ALA A 174 0.04 -14.28 8.44
C ALA A 174 0.66 -14.37 9.85
N THR A 175 0.04 -13.78 10.89
CA THR A 175 0.50 -13.95 12.28
C THR A 175 0.45 -15.40 12.76
N GLN A 176 -0.42 -16.24 12.18
CA GLN A 176 -0.57 -17.66 12.53
C GLN A 176 0.42 -18.56 11.79
N PHE A 177 1.09 -18.04 10.75
CA PHE A 177 1.91 -18.79 9.80
C PHE A 177 3.23 -18.06 9.52
N LEU A 178 4.02 -17.82 10.57
CA LEU A 178 5.21 -16.95 10.53
C LEU A 178 6.27 -17.43 9.53
N SER A 179 6.40 -18.74 9.31
CA SER A 179 7.33 -19.33 8.34
C SER A 179 7.01 -18.95 6.89
N TYR A 180 5.80 -18.48 6.60
CA TYR A 180 5.36 -18.08 5.26
C TYR A 180 5.33 -16.54 5.07
N GLY A 181 6.00 -15.78 5.95
CA GLY A 181 5.95 -14.32 5.97
C GLY A 181 6.23 -13.66 4.62
N LEU A 182 7.25 -14.13 3.87
CA LEU A 182 7.56 -13.61 2.53
C LEU A 182 6.44 -13.85 1.51
N TYR A 183 5.80 -15.02 1.55
CA TYR A 183 4.68 -15.33 0.66
C TYR A 183 3.48 -14.42 0.95
N PHE A 184 3.12 -14.23 2.22
CA PHE A 184 2.06 -13.31 2.59
C PHE A 184 2.39 -11.87 2.20
N TRP A 185 3.65 -11.47 2.35
CA TRP A 185 4.11 -10.15 1.94
C TRP A 185 4.00 -9.96 0.43
N ALA A 186 4.40 -10.95 -0.38
CA ALA A 186 4.23 -10.92 -1.84
C ALA A 186 2.77 -10.90 -2.28
N ILE A 187 1.88 -11.60 -1.57
CA ILE A 187 0.44 -11.57 -1.86
C ILE A 187 -0.13 -10.18 -1.56
N GLY A 188 0.15 -9.61 -0.37
CA GLY A 188 -0.41 -8.33 0.04
C GLY A 188 0.18 -7.14 -0.70
N PHE A 189 1.50 -6.99 -0.69
CA PHE A 189 2.19 -5.88 -1.35
C PHE A 189 2.37 -6.07 -2.85
N GLY A 190 2.37 -7.31 -3.34
CA GLY A 190 2.50 -7.64 -4.76
C GLY A 190 1.15 -7.85 -5.45
N LEU A 191 0.57 -9.04 -5.27
CA LEU A 191 -0.62 -9.48 -6.01
C LEU A 191 -1.82 -8.54 -5.79
N PHE A 192 -2.17 -8.22 -4.54
CA PHE A 192 -3.31 -7.35 -4.27
C PHE A 192 -3.14 -5.95 -4.87
N HIS A 193 -1.91 -5.41 -4.86
CA HIS A 193 -1.60 -4.12 -5.46
C HIS A 193 -1.70 -4.13 -6.98
N ILE A 194 -1.24 -5.20 -7.63
CA ILE A 194 -1.38 -5.37 -9.09
C ILE A 194 -2.86 -5.45 -9.47
N VAL A 195 -3.62 -6.32 -8.81
CA VAL A 195 -5.06 -6.50 -9.07
C VAL A 195 -5.82 -5.20 -8.85
N TYR A 196 -5.60 -4.54 -7.71
CA TYR A 196 -6.22 -3.26 -7.41
C TYR A 196 -5.79 -2.17 -8.40
N GLY A 197 -4.51 -2.11 -8.77
CA GLY A 197 -3.96 -1.12 -9.70
C GLY A 197 -4.56 -1.25 -11.09
N ILE A 198 -4.65 -2.48 -11.63
CA ILE A 198 -5.30 -2.77 -12.91
C ILE A 198 -6.78 -2.37 -12.86
N TRP A 199 -7.46 -2.73 -11.77
CA TRP A 199 -8.88 -2.41 -11.59
C TRP A 199 -9.12 -0.91 -11.54
N MET A 200 -8.31 -0.18 -10.76
CA MET A 200 -8.38 1.28 -10.63
C MET A 200 -8.06 1.96 -11.97
N TYR A 201 -7.05 1.46 -12.69
CA TYR A 201 -6.71 1.95 -14.02
C TYR A 201 -7.87 1.80 -15.00
N ASN A 202 -8.48 0.61 -15.07
CA ASN A 202 -9.60 0.36 -15.98
C ASN A 202 -10.85 1.17 -15.63
N LYS A 203 -11.13 1.36 -14.34
CA LYS A 203 -12.33 2.07 -13.87
C LYS A 203 -12.21 3.58 -13.98
N TYR A 204 -11.03 4.15 -13.69
CA TYR A 204 -10.86 5.60 -13.50
C TYR A 204 -9.83 6.25 -14.42
N ASP A 205 -8.82 5.53 -14.90
CA ASP A 205 -7.72 6.12 -15.69
C ASP A 205 -7.96 5.96 -17.19
N ARG A 206 -8.41 4.78 -17.65
CA ARG A 206 -8.56 4.44 -19.08
C ARG A 206 -9.51 5.37 -19.84
N ARG A 207 -10.51 5.95 -19.17
CA ARG A 207 -11.48 6.88 -19.78
C ARG A 207 -10.92 8.29 -20.00
N ASN A 208 -9.81 8.62 -19.34
CA ASN A 208 -9.18 9.94 -19.36
C ASN A 208 -7.74 9.91 -19.93
N ALA A 209 -7.31 8.75 -20.45
CA ALA A 209 -5.97 8.52 -21.00
C ALA A 209 -5.90 8.85 -22.48
#